data_AF-A0A6G6SLN1-F1
#
_entry.id   AF-A0A6G6SLN1-F1
#
_cell.length_a   1.000
_cell.length_b   1.000
_cell.length_c   1.000
_cell.angle_alpha   90.00
_cell.angle_beta   90.00
_cell.angle_gamma   90.00
#
_symmetry.space_group_name_H-M   'P 1'
#
loop_
_entity.id
_entity.type
_entity.pdbx_description
1 polymer ?
#
loop_
_entity_poly.entity_id
_entity_poly.type
_entity_poly.pdbx_seq_one_letter_code
_entity_poly.pdbx_strand_id
1 'polypeptide(L)'
;MRLPLNQQVLMNAIAKRQQRIEIEQQKYQQLIKEAEDKKKEQMLLASALENEVPMYEKAGHYSTLSLNQQKRKQAIVLVSLNISITQIKEIEYQLEKLKKGSLKLQKEREVVIKKQNKMKLYLERKALEKELYIERLEQNEIQEMVLYDINKD
;
A
#
# COMPACT_ATOMS: atom_id res chain seq x y z
N MET A 1 -28.91 7.75 19.63
CA MET A 1 -29.50 8.65 18.60
C MET A 1 -28.91 8.33 17.23
N ARG A 2 -29.71 8.35 16.15
CA ARG A 2 -29.19 8.17 14.77
C ARG A 2 -28.63 9.50 14.24
N LEU A 3 -27.49 9.44 13.56
CA LEU A 3 -26.93 10.61 12.86
C LEU A 3 -27.88 11.07 11.74
N PRO A 4 -27.91 12.38 11.42
CA PRO A 4 -28.60 12.90 10.23
C PRO A 4 -28.20 12.13 8.97
N LEU A 5 -29.16 11.88 8.07
CA LEU A 5 -28.96 11.07 6.86
C LEU A 5 -27.76 11.54 6.03
N ASN A 6 -27.59 12.86 5.86
CA ASN A 6 -26.48 13.45 5.11
C ASN A 6 -25.11 13.15 5.74
N GLN A 7 -25.02 13.09 7.08
CA GLN A 7 -23.77 12.75 7.77
C GLN A 7 -23.43 11.26 7.65
N GLN A 8 -24.45 10.39 7.66
CA GLN A 8 -24.28 8.96 7.41
C GLN A 8 -23.79 8.70 5.98
N VAL A 9 -24.35 9.38 4.97
CA VAL A 9 -23.91 9.27 3.58
C VAL A 9 -22.45 9.68 3.42
N LEU A 10 -22.03 10.78 4.05
CA LEU A 10 -20.64 11.24 4.03
C LEU A 10 -19.68 10.26 4.72
N MET A 11 -20.05 9.71 5.87
CA MET A 11 -19.26 8.68 6.56
C MET A 11 -19.10 7.42 5.69
N ASN A 12 -20.19 6.95 5.08
CA ASN A 12 -20.18 5.78 4.20
C ASN A 12 -19.32 6.02 2.96
N ALA A 13 -19.34 7.23 2.39
CA ALA A 13 -18.49 7.59 1.26
C ALA A 13 -17.00 7.58 1.63
N ILE A 14 -16.63 8.09 2.81
CA ILE A 14 -15.25 8.05 3.31
C ILE A 14 -14.80 6.62 3.57
N ALA A 15 -15.64 5.80 4.22
CA ALA A 15 -15.35 4.40 4.50
C ALA A 15 -15.13 3.59 3.21
N LYS A 16 -16.01 3.75 2.21
CA LYS A 16 -15.83 3.12 0.89
C LYS A 16 -14.54 3.56 0.20
N ARG A 17 -14.18 4.85 0.31
CA ARG A 17 -12.93 5.36 -0.26
C ARG A 17 -11.71 4.77 0.44
N GLN A 18 -11.75 4.64 1.76
CA GLN A 18 -10.68 4.00 2.54
C GLN A 18 -10.50 2.53 2.16
N GLN A 19 -11.59 1.77 2.06
CA GLN A 19 -11.55 0.37 1.63
C GLN A 19 -10.93 0.21 0.24
N ARG A 20 -11.30 1.07 -0.72
CA ARG A 20 -10.68 1.05 -2.06
C ARG A 20 -9.17 1.28 -2.02
N ILE A 21 -8.73 2.27 -1.24
CA ILE A 21 -7.30 2.57 -1.07
C ILE A 21 -6.58 1.38 -0.43
N GLU A 22 -7.17 0.70 0.54
CA GLU A 22 -6.58 -0.47 1.21
C GLU A 22 -6.43 -1.65 0.23
N ILE A 23 -7.45 -1.94 -0.57
CA ILE A 23 -7.39 -3.00 -1.60
C ILE A 23 -6.28 -2.70 -2.62
N GLU A 24 -6.18 -1.45 -3.08
CA GLU A 24 -5.13 -1.05 -4.01
C GLU A 24 -3.75 -1.13 -3.37
N GLN A 25 -3.59 -0.71 -2.11
CA GLN A 25 -2.31 -0.85 -1.39
C GLN A 25 -1.86 -2.31 -1.28
N GLN A 26 -2.77 -3.22 -0.95
CA GLN A 26 -2.47 -4.66 -0.92
C GLN A 26 -2.02 -5.17 -2.28
N LYS A 27 -2.70 -4.75 -3.36
CA LYS A 27 -2.31 -5.10 -4.73
C LYS A 27 -0.90 -4.59 -5.07
N TYR A 28 -0.59 -3.35 -4.73
CA TYR A 28 0.77 -2.79 -4.94
C TYR A 28 1.83 -3.55 -4.14
N GLN A 29 1.55 -3.94 -2.90
CA GLN A 29 2.47 -4.74 -2.08
C GLN A 29 2.75 -6.11 -2.72
N GLN A 30 1.72 -6.80 -3.20
CA GLN A 30 1.87 -8.08 -3.91
C GLN A 30 2.71 -7.93 -5.18
N LEU A 31 2.41 -6.93 -6.02
CA LEU A 31 3.14 -6.68 -7.26
C LEU A 31 4.61 -6.32 -7.02
N ILE A 32 4.90 -5.52 -5.98
CA ILE A 32 6.28 -5.19 -5.61
C ILE A 32 7.02 -6.46 -5.18
N LYS A 33 6.41 -7.28 -4.32
CA LYS A 33 7.03 -8.53 -3.87
C LYS A 33 7.32 -9.48 -5.04
N GLU A 34 6.34 -9.69 -5.92
CA GLU A 34 6.49 -10.54 -7.10
C GLU A 34 7.61 -10.04 -8.03
N ALA A 35 7.69 -8.72 -8.25
CA ALA A 35 8.74 -8.13 -9.06
C ALA A 35 10.13 -8.21 -8.40
N GLU A 36 10.22 -8.10 -7.06
CA GLU A 36 11.47 -8.30 -6.32
C GLU A 36 11.94 -9.75 -6.38
N ASP A 37 11.03 -10.72 -6.30
CA ASP A 37 11.36 -12.14 -6.42
C ASP A 37 11.84 -12.48 -7.84
N LYS A 38 11.14 -11.99 -8.88
CA LYS A 38 11.59 -12.12 -10.28
C LYS A 38 12.96 -11.48 -10.52
N LYS A 39 13.24 -10.34 -9.90
CA LYS A 39 14.56 -9.71 -9.98
C LYS A 39 15.65 -10.63 -9.42
N LYS A 40 15.42 -11.23 -8.24
CA LYS A 40 16.38 -12.14 -7.61
C LYS A 40 16.65 -13.36 -8.49
N GLU A 41 15.59 -13.98 -9.04
CA GLU A 41 15.72 -15.11 -9.97
C GLU A 41 16.58 -14.76 -11.18
N GLN A 42 16.33 -13.60 -11.79
CA GLN A 42 17.11 -13.12 -12.94
C GLN A 42 18.57 -12.79 -12.57
N MET A 43 18.82 -12.25 -11.38
CA MET A 43 20.19 -12.02 -10.90
C MET A 43 20.95 -13.34 -10.68
N LEU A 44 20.28 -14.37 -10.13
CA LEU A 44 20.86 -15.70 -9.98
C LEU A 44 21.20 -16.30 -11.35
N LEU A 45 20.28 -16.20 -12.31
CA LEU A 45 20.52 -16.65 -13.69
C LEU A 45 21.70 -15.92 -14.34
N ALA A 46 21.76 -14.60 -14.21
CA ALA A 46 22.87 -13.80 -14.73
C ALA A 46 24.20 -14.22 -14.11
N SER A 47 24.25 -14.44 -12.80
CA SER A 47 25.46 -14.91 -12.12
C SER A 47 25.90 -16.31 -12.56
N ALA A 48 24.96 -17.22 -12.81
CA ALA A 48 25.26 -18.55 -13.33
C ALA A 48 25.85 -18.46 -14.74
N LEU A 49 25.26 -17.64 -15.62
CA LEU A 49 25.75 -17.40 -16.98
C LEU A 49 27.14 -16.73 -16.98
N GLU A 50 27.40 -15.76 -16.10
CA GLU A 50 28.72 -15.14 -15.94
C GLU A 50 29.79 -16.16 -15.55
N ASN A 51 29.48 -17.10 -14.66
CA ASN A 51 30.40 -18.16 -14.26
C ASN A 51 30.68 -19.18 -15.38
N GLU A 52 29.75 -19.34 -16.34
CA GLU A 52 29.95 -20.22 -17.50
C GLU A 52 30.85 -19.61 -18.58
N VAL A 53 30.96 -18.28 -18.69
CA VAL A 53 31.78 -17.62 -19.72
C VAL A 53 33.26 -18.01 -19.65
N PRO A 54 33.95 -17.95 -18.47
CA PRO A 54 35.35 -18.36 -18.34
C PRO A 54 35.60 -19.86 -18.61
N MET A 55 34.58 -20.71 -18.46
CA MET A 55 34.69 -22.14 -18.73
C MET A 55 34.95 -22.41 -20.20
N TYR A 56 34.33 -21.66 -21.10
CA TYR A 56 34.58 -21.76 -22.54
C TYR A 56 35.93 -21.14 -22.96
N GLU A 57 36.40 -20.12 -22.25
CA GLU A 57 37.70 -19.48 -22.51
C GLU A 57 38.88 -20.36 -22.08
N LYS A 58 38.77 -21.08 -20.96
CA LYS A 58 39.81 -21.98 -20.43
C LYS A 58 39.81 -23.38 -21.05
N ALA A 59 38.68 -23.81 -21.64
CA ALA A 59 38.53 -25.15 -22.20
C ALA A 59 39.31 -25.40 -23.51
N GLY A 60 39.98 -24.39 -24.08
CA GLY A 60 40.84 -24.52 -25.25
C GLY A 60 42.01 -25.49 -25.10
N HIS A 61 42.38 -25.88 -23.87
CA HIS A 61 43.51 -26.79 -23.61
C HIS A 61 43.14 -28.26 -23.33
N TYR A 62 41.90 -28.58 -22.91
CA TYR A 62 41.52 -29.94 -22.45
C TYR A 62 40.11 -30.41 -22.86
N SER A 63 39.47 -29.78 -23.86
CA SER A 63 38.09 -30.11 -24.24
C SER A 63 38.00 -31.15 -25.35
N THR A 64 37.05 -32.08 -25.21
CA THR A 64 36.64 -33.03 -26.24
C THR A 64 35.76 -32.43 -27.35
N LEU A 65 35.38 -31.15 -27.22
CA LEU A 65 34.51 -30.44 -28.18
C LEU A 65 35.33 -29.70 -29.23
N SER A 66 34.81 -29.61 -30.45
CA SER A 66 35.45 -28.79 -31.49
C SER A 66 35.45 -27.31 -31.12
N LEU A 67 36.51 -26.59 -31.51
CA LEU A 67 36.66 -25.15 -31.29
C LEU A 67 35.44 -24.35 -31.77
N ASN A 68 34.86 -24.72 -32.91
CA ASN A 68 33.68 -24.06 -33.46
C ASN A 68 32.41 -24.29 -32.63
N GLN A 69 32.26 -25.46 -32.01
CA GLN A 69 31.14 -25.72 -31.09
C GLN A 69 31.30 -24.92 -29.79
N GLN A 70 32.53 -24.79 -29.27
CA GLN A 70 32.80 -23.96 -28.09
C GLN A 70 32.47 -22.49 -28.36
N LYS A 71 32.93 -21.93 -29.48
CA LYS A 71 32.63 -20.54 -29.87
C LYS A 71 31.12 -20.28 -29.99
N ARG A 72 30.38 -21.24 -30.56
CA ARG A 72 28.90 -21.14 -30.64
C ARG A 72 28.25 -21.16 -29.27
N LYS A 73 28.66 -22.07 -28.38
CA LYS A 73 28.14 -22.13 -27.01
C LYS A 73 28.47 -20.86 -26.22
N GLN A 74 29.68 -20.34 -26.33
CA GLN A 74 30.09 -19.07 -25.72
C GLN A 74 29.23 -17.90 -26.22
N ALA A 75 29.00 -17.81 -27.54
CA ALA A 75 28.14 -16.77 -28.10
C ALA A 75 26.70 -16.87 -27.58
N ILE A 76 26.16 -18.09 -27.44
CA ILE A 76 24.83 -18.31 -26.86
C ILE A 76 24.79 -17.82 -25.40
N VAL A 77 25.77 -18.19 -24.58
CA VAL A 77 25.84 -17.77 -23.17
C VAL A 77 25.93 -16.25 -23.05
N LEU A 78 26.76 -15.59 -23.87
CA LEU A 78 26.89 -14.13 -23.88
C LEU A 78 25.59 -13.42 -24.30
N VAL A 79 24.89 -13.95 -25.31
CA VAL A 79 23.59 -13.41 -25.73
C VAL A 79 22.56 -13.58 -24.61
N SER A 80 22.48 -14.76 -24.00
CA SER A 80 21.59 -15.02 -22.86
C SER A 80 21.88 -14.09 -21.69
N LEU A 81 23.16 -13.85 -21.38
CA LEU A 81 23.57 -12.94 -20.31
C LEU A 81 23.11 -11.50 -20.61
N ASN A 82 23.30 -11.01 -21.83
CA ASN A 82 22.85 -9.68 -22.24
C ASN A 82 21.32 -9.53 -22.14
N ILE A 83 20.58 -10.58 -22.49
CA ILE A 83 19.12 -10.61 -22.34
C ILE A 83 18.76 -10.52 -20.85
N SER A 84 19.37 -11.33 -19.98
CA SER A 84 19.10 -11.31 -18.54
C SER A 84 19.42 -9.94 -17.93
N ILE A 85 20.55 -9.32 -18.29
CA ILE A 85 20.90 -7.96 -17.82
C ILE A 85 19.86 -6.93 -18.26
N THR A 86 19.36 -7.03 -19.50
CA THR A 86 18.33 -6.12 -20.00
C THR A 86 17.01 -6.30 -19.26
N GLN A 87 16.60 -7.56 -19.03
CA GLN A 87 15.40 -7.90 -18.25
C GLN A 87 15.50 -7.40 -16.80
N ILE A 88 16.68 -7.49 -16.16
CA ILE A 88 16.89 -6.95 -14.81
C ILE A 88 16.64 -5.43 -14.80
N LYS A 89 17.19 -4.69 -15.76
CA LYS A 89 17.00 -3.23 -15.86
C LYS A 89 15.53 -2.85 -16.08
N GLU A 90 14.81 -3.60 -16.91
CA GLU A 90 13.37 -3.41 -17.12
C GLU A 90 12.57 -3.65 -15.83
N ILE A 91 12.90 -4.73 -15.10
CA ILE A 91 12.27 -5.03 -13.80
C ILE A 91 12.54 -3.91 -12.79
N GLU A 92 13.77 -3.38 -12.73
CA GLU A 92 14.13 -2.25 -11.86
C GLU A 92 13.31 -0.99 -12.19
N TYR A 93 13.16 -0.66 -13.47
CA TYR A 93 12.34 0.45 -13.91
C TYR A 93 10.86 0.28 -13.50
N GLN A 94 10.29 -0.91 -13.68
CA GLN A 94 8.92 -1.19 -13.27
C GLN A 94 8.76 -1.15 -11.74
N LEU A 95 9.75 -1.64 -10.99
CA LEU A 95 9.78 -1.56 -9.53
C LEU A 95 9.77 -0.10 -9.04
N GLU A 96 10.55 0.78 -9.65
CA GLU A 96 10.49 2.21 -9.33
C GLU A 96 9.11 2.81 -9.58
N LYS A 97 8.49 2.47 -10.72
CA LYS A 97 7.15 2.93 -11.07
C LYS A 97 6.11 2.47 -10.05
N LEU A 98 6.18 1.21 -9.63
CA LEU A 98 5.32 0.65 -8.59
C LEU A 98 5.54 1.31 -7.23
N LYS A 99 6.80 1.56 -6.83
CA LYS A 99 7.14 2.26 -5.59
C LYS A 99 6.61 3.69 -5.58
N LYS A 100 6.75 4.42 -6.69
CA LYS A 100 6.17 5.77 -6.87
C LYS A 100 4.64 5.75 -6.79
N GLY A 101 3.99 4.75 -7.39
CA GLY A 101 2.53 4.56 -7.29
C GLY A 101 2.06 4.28 -5.87
N SER A 102 2.73 3.37 -5.16
CA SER A 102 2.47 3.05 -3.76
C SER A 102 2.59 4.29 -2.85
N LEU A 103 3.62 5.12 -3.05
CA LEU A 103 3.82 6.35 -2.28
C LEU A 103 2.70 7.39 -2.52
N LYS A 104 2.16 7.48 -3.74
CA LYS A 104 0.98 8.32 -4.02
C LYS A 104 -0.24 7.83 -3.26
N LEU A 105 -0.50 6.51 -3.27
CA LEU A 105 -1.60 5.89 -2.53
C LEU A 105 -1.47 6.08 -1.01
N GLN A 106 -0.25 6.06 -0.45
CA GLN A 106 -0.02 6.37 0.96
C GLN A 106 -0.43 7.81 1.30
N LYS A 107 -0.03 8.79 0.47
CA LYS A 107 -0.44 10.20 0.65
C LYS A 107 -1.95 10.37 0.58
N GLU A 108 -2.61 9.69 -0.36
CA GLU A 108 -4.08 9.70 -0.45
C GLU A 108 -4.74 9.11 0.79
N ARG A 109 -4.21 8.01 1.32
CA ARG A 109 -4.67 7.39 2.57
C ARG A 109 -4.59 8.37 3.74
N GLU A 110 -3.47 9.07 3.90
CA GLU A 110 -3.29 10.08 4.96
C GLU A 110 -4.33 11.20 4.89
N VAL A 111 -4.61 11.71 3.69
CA VAL A 111 -5.63 12.75 3.49
C VAL A 111 -7.01 12.24 3.88
N VAL A 112 -7.35 11.01 3.52
CA VAL A 112 -8.63 10.39 3.89
C VAL A 112 -8.74 10.20 5.40
N ILE A 113 -7.69 9.71 6.06
CA ILE A 113 -7.64 9.56 7.53
C ILE A 113 -7.80 10.91 8.23
N LYS A 114 -7.10 11.95 7.76
CA LYS A 114 -7.24 13.31 8.32
C LYS A 114 -8.69 13.81 8.23
N LYS A 115 -9.36 13.58 7.09
CA LYS A 115 -10.78 13.94 6.92
C LYS A 115 -11.69 13.15 7.85
N GLN A 116 -11.44 11.86 8.01
CA GLN A 116 -12.19 10.99 8.91
C GLN A 116 -12.05 11.45 10.36
N ASN A 117 -10.82 11.71 10.82
CA ASN A 117 -10.55 12.17 12.18
C ASN A 117 -11.19 13.53 12.47
N LYS A 118 -11.13 14.46 11.50
CA LYS A 118 -11.80 15.76 11.63
C LYS A 118 -13.31 15.61 11.79
N MET A 119 -13.93 14.71 11.02
CA MET A 119 -15.36 14.46 11.12
C MET A 119 -15.74 13.75 12.42
N LYS A 120 -14.94 12.77 12.87
CA LYS A 120 -15.13 12.09 14.15
C LYS A 120 -15.15 13.09 15.31
N LEU A 121 -14.14 13.96 15.38
CA LEU A 121 -14.03 14.97 16.43
C LEU A 121 -15.17 15.99 16.40
N TYR A 122 -15.65 16.36 15.21
CA TYR A 122 -16.84 17.22 15.08
C TYR A 122 -18.10 16.55 15.63
N LEU A 123 -18.32 15.27 15.33
CA LEU A 123 -19.47 14.52 15.82
C LEU A 123 -19.42 14.30 17.32
N GLU A 124 -18.24 14.02 17.89
CA GLU A 124 -18.02 13.89 19.34
C GLU A 124 -18.36 15.19 20.06
N ARG A 125 -17.89 16.34 19.57
CA ARG A 125 -18.24 17.66 20.14
C ARG A 125 -19.74 17.91 20.09
N LYS A 126 -20.39 17.58 18.97
CA LYS A 126 -21.84 17.76 18.82
C LYS A 126 -22.66 16.82 19.71
N ALA A 127 -22.15 15.63 20.03
CA ALA A 127 -22.78 14.73 20.98
C ALA A 127 -22.68 15.30 22.41
N LEU A 128 -21.49 15.73 22.81
CA LEU A 128 -21.25 16.34 24.13
C LEU A 128 -22.11 17.60 24.34
N GLU A 129 -22.19 18.49 23.34
CA GLU A 129 -23.06 19.68 23.40
C GLU A 129 -24.52 19.34 23.67
N LYS A 130 -25.01 18.23 23.10
CA LYS A 130 -26.39 17.77 23.30
C LYS A 130 -26.59 17.16 24.69
N GLU A 131 -25.64 16.35 25.16
CA GLU A 131 -25.68 15.78 26.51
C GLU A 131 -25.71 16.89 27.55
N LEU A 132 -24.82 17.88 27.46
CA LEU A 132 -24.81 19.04 28.35
C LEU A 132 -26.08 19.90 28.28
N TYR A 133 -26.76 19.93 27.13
CA TYR A 133 -28.02 20.64 26.98
C TYR A 133 -29.17 19.89 27.67
N ILE A 134 -29.22 18.57 27.52
CA ILE A 134 -30.21 17.71 28.17
C ILE A 134 -30.02 17.77 29.69
N GLU A 135 -28.79 17.64 30.19
CA GLU A 135 -28.49 17.76 31.63
C GLU A 135 -28.96 19.10 32.22
N ARG A 136 -28.81 20.21 31.49
CA ARG A 136 -29.32 21.52 31.91
C ARG A 136 -30.84 21.58 31.95
N LEU A 137 -31.53 20.98 30.98
CA LEU A 137 -32.98 20.91 30.97
C LEU A 137 -33.50 20.07 32.15
N GLU A 138 -32.89 18.92 32.39
CA GLU A 138 -33.23 18.05 33.53
C GLU A 138 -33.01 18.77 34.87
N GLN A 139 -31.89 19.50 35.02
CA GLN A 139 -31.65 20.32 36.21
C GLN A 139 -32.69 21.43 36.38
N ASN A 140 -33.08 22.11 35.30
CA ASN A 140 -34.12 23.14 35.34
C ASN A 140 -35.49 22.54 35.71
N GLU A 141 -35.88 21.40 35.14
CA GLU A 141 -37.11 20.69 35.49
C GLU A 141 -37.13 20.31 36.97
N ILE A 142 -36.02 19.80 37.51
CA ILE A 142 -35.87 19.49 38.93
C ILE A 142 -36.03 20.76 39.79
N GLN A 143 -35.42 21.87 39.39
CA GLN A 143 -35.53 23.14 40.11
C GLN A 143 -36.96 23.69 40.12
N GLU A 144 -37.66 23.64 38.98
CA GLU A 144 -39.05 24.06 38.89
C GLU A 144 -39.95 23.21 39.80
N MET A 145 -39.79 21.88 39.77
CA MET A 145 -40.53 20.96 40.63
C MET A 145 -40.35 21.29 42.12
N VAL A 146 -39.11 21.54 42.56
CA VAL A 146 -38.80 21.93 43.95
C VAL A 146 -39.48 23.25 44.33
N LEU A 147 -39.50 24.24 43.43
CA LEU A 147 -40.18 25.52 43.67
C LEU A 147 -41.71 25.37 43.77
N TYR A 148 -42.32 24.50 42.98
CA TYR A 148 -43.75 24.22 43.07
C TYR A 148 -44.15 23.48 44.35
N ASP A 149 -43.29 22.61 44.87
CA ASP A 149 -43.54 21.93 46.14
C ASP A 149 -43.39 22.87 47.35
N ILE A 150 -42.47 23.85 47.31
CA ILE A 150 -42.31 24.87 48.36
C ILE A 150 -43.50 25.84 48.41
N ASN A 151 -44.12 26.15 47.27
CA ASN A 151 -45.24 27.10 47.18
C ASN A 151 -46.63 26.45 47.41
N LYS A 152 -46.68 25.17 47.82
CA LYS A 152 -47.91 24.42 48.10
C LYS A 152 -48.26 24.31 49.59
N ASP A 153 -47.38 24.78 50.47
CA ASP A 153 -47.66 25.02 51.90
C ASP A 153 -48.07 26.48 52.14
#